data_AF-A0AAE2BKF3-F1
#
_entry.id   AF-A0AAE2BKF3-F1
#
_cell.length_a   1.000
_cell.length_b   1.000
_cell.length_c   1.000
_cell.angle_alpha   90.00
_cell.angle_beta   90.00
_cell.angle_gamma   90.00
#
_symmetry.space_group_name_H-M   'P 1'
#
loop_
_entity.id
_entity.type
_entity.pdbx_description
1 polymer ?
#
loop_
_entity_poly.entity_id
_entity_poly.type
_entity_poly.pdbx_seq_one_letter_code
_entity_poly.pdbx_strand_id
1 'polypeptide(L)'
;MPPNRTINLAQVKARHIADNQSLLFSISHESLRLVIAVLLLSISCKPVTLVLADIGTATSYDPPYAPTKCNGNRADQFPPGNLFVQVSEVLWDNGAACGRRYRLRCLSGGNKPCKGGTVDVRVVDFCSRRPCPSTIVMSNDAFDAVSRYSDAKINIEFIQI
;
A
#
# COMPACT_ATOMS: atom_id res chain seq x y z
N MET A 1 -76.69 33.81 28.14
CA MET A 1 -75.34 33.55 28.69
C MET A 1 -74.94 32.13 28.32
N PRO A 2 -73.91 31.91 27.49
CA PRO A 2 -73.37 30.56 27.31
C PRO A 2 -72.63 30.11 28.58
N PRO A 3 -72.68 28.81 28.95
CA PRO A 3 -72.00 28.31 30.14
C PRO A 3 -70.48 28.38 29.98
N ASN A 4 -69.84 28.83 31.06
CA ASN A 4 -68.40 28.98 31.21
C ASN A 4 -67.71 27.61 31.09
N ARG A 5 -66.88 27.40 30.07
CA ARG A 5 -66.07 26.18 29.92
C ARG A 5 -64.92 26.23 30.92
N THR A 6 -65.12 25.61 32.08
CA THR A 6 -64.02 25.27 32.99
C THR A 6 -63.14 24.20 32.34
N ILE A 7 -61.98 24.62 31.86
CA ILE A 7 -60.94 23.71 31.37
C ILE A 7 -60.40 22.95 32.58
N ASN A 8 -60.68 21.66 32.68
CA ASN A 8 -60.20 20.81 33.76
C ASN A 8 -58.66 20.72 33.69
N LEU A 9 -57.97 20.97 34.80
CA LEU A 9 -56.51 20.88 34.92
C LEU A 9 -55.96 19.52 34.48
N ALA A 10 -56.74 18.44 34.61
CA ALA A 10 -56.42 17.11 34.09
C ALA A 10 -56.37 17.07 32.55
N GLN A 11 -57.20 17.84 31.85
CA GLN A 11 -57.18 17.95 30.38
C GLN A 11 -55.94 18.70 29.90
N VAL A 12 -55.52 19.76 30.61
CA VAL A 12 -54.28 20.50 30.31
C VAL A 12 -53.05 19.61 30.52
N LYS A 13 -53.01 18.86 31.62
CA LYS A 13 -51.92 17.91 31.91
C LYS A 13 -51.84 16.78 30.88
N ALA A 14 -52.97 16.22 30.46
CA ALA A 14 -53.02 15.18 29.43
C ALA A 14 -52.55 15.67 28.05
N ARG A 15 -52.90 16.90 27.65
CA ARG A 15 -52.39 17.52 26.42
C ARG A 15 -50.88 17.76 26.47
N HIS A 16 -50.36 18.28 27.58
CA HIS A 16 -48.91 18.45 27.75
C HIS A 16 -48.14 17.12 27.72
N ILE A 17 -48.70 16.04 28.28
CA ILE A 17 -48.09 14.70 28.22
C ILE A 17 -48.09 14.18 26.77
N ALA A 18 -49.20 14.34 26.04
CA ALA A 18 -49.30 13.93 24.64
C ALA A 18 -48.36 14.71 23.71
N ASP A 19 -48.21 16.03 23.91
CA ASP A 19 -47.27 16.87 23.17
C ASP A 19 -45.81 16.52 23.47
N ASN A 20 -45.48 16.22 24.73
CA ASN A 20 -44.12 15.78 25.09
C ASN A 20 -43.79 14.41 24.48
N GLN A 21 -44.78 13.50 24.42
CA GLN A 21 -44.60 12.16 23.88
C GLN A 21 -44.42 12.20 22.35
N SER A 22 -45.19 13.04 21.63
CA SER A 22 -45.04 13.24 20.18
C SER A 22 -43.74 13.96 19.79
N LEU A 23 -43.26 14.91 20.61
CA LEU A 23 -41.93 15.51 20.48
C LEU A 23 -40.81 14.47 20.63
N LEU A 24 -40.89 13.59 21.63
CA LEU A 24 -39.91 12.51 21.84
C LEU A 24 -39.87 11.51 20.67
N PHE A 25 -41.02 11.17 20.08
CA PHE A 25 -41.09 10.32 18.87
C PHE A 25 -40.48 11.01 17.63
N SER A 26 -40.63 12.32 17.50
CA SER A 26 -40.05 13.08 16.37
C SER A 26 -38.52 13.20 16.50
N ILE A 27 -38.02 13.44 17.72
CA ILE A 27 -36.57 13.50 18.01
C ILE A 27 -35.89 12.16 17.75
N SER A 28 -36.53 11.03 18.09
CA SER A 28 -35.96 9.69 17.86
C SER A 28 -35.90 9.35 16.37
N HIS A 29 -36.87 9.79 15.57
CA HIS A 29 -36.91 9.55 14.12
C HIS A 29 -35.86 10.37 13.35
N GLU A 30 -35.66 11.63 13.71
CA GLU A 30 -34.58 12.48 13.16
C GLU A 30 -33.19 11.98 13.58
N SER A 31 -33.04 11.52 14.83
CA SER A 31 -31.81 10.88 15.31
C SER A 31 -31.50 9.59 14.56
N LEU A 32 -32.53 8.76 14.29
CA LEU A 32 -32.40 7.53 13.50
C LEU A 32 -32.01 7.81 12.05
N ARG A 33 -32.57 8.86 11.43
CA ARG A 33 -32.18 9.31 10.08
C ARG A 33 -30.72 9.75 10.03
N LEU A 34 -30.24 10.47 11.04
CA LEU A 34 -28.85 10.89 11.14
C LEU A 34 -27.91 9.67 11.25
N VAL A 35 -28.27 8.69 12.10
CA VAL A 35 -27.51 7.45 12.28
C VAL A 35 -27.45 6.65 10.98
N ILE A 36 -28.58 6.50 10.28
CA ILE A 36 -28.64 5.82 8.98
C ILE A 36 -27.79 6.56 7.94
N ALA A 37 -27.85 7.89 7.88
CA ALA A 37 -27.05 8.68 6.94
C ALA A 37 -25.54 8.51 7.19
N VAL A 38 -25.09 8.51 8.45
CA VAL A 38 -23.69 8.27 8.83
C VAL A 38 -23.25 6.84 8.47
N LEU A 39 -24.08 5.84 8.72
CA LEU A 39 -23.80 4.45 8.34
C LEU A 39 -23.68 4.31 6.81
N LEU A 40 -24.59 4.91 6.04
CA LEU A 40 -24.52 4.90 4.57
C LEU A 40 -23.25 5.59 4.04
N LEU A 41 -22.85 6.72 4.63
CA LEU A 41 -21.60 7.42 4.31
C LEU A 41 -20.36 6.56 4.60
N SER A 42 -20.32 5.88 5.75
CA SER A 42 -19.19 4.99 6.11
C SER A 42 -19.06 3.78 5.18
N ILE A 43 -20.17 3.22 4.69
CA ILE A 43 -20.19 2.08 3.76
C ILE A 43 -19.69 2.49 2.36
N SER A 44 -19.82 3.76 1.99
CA SER A 44 -19.35 4.29 0.70
C SER A 44 -17.85 4.62 0.64
N CYS A 45 -17.14 4.59 1.78
CA CYS A 45 -15.70 4.85 1.83
C CYS A 45 -14.94 3.59 1.39
N LYS A 46 -14.65 3.47 0.09
CA LYS A 46 -13.77 2.41 -0.42
C LYS A 46 -12.38 2.55 0.22
N PRO A 47 -11.73 1.46 0.64
CA PRO A 47 -10.36 1.53 1.12
C PRO A 47 -9.47 2.06 -0.01
N VAL A 48 -8.96 3.28 0.14
CA VAL A 48 -7.92 3.81 -0.73
C VAL A 48 -6.65 3.06 -0.38
N THR A 49 -6.24 2.12 -1.24
CA THR A 49 -4.95 1.45 -1.10
C THR A 49 -3.88 2.47 -1.47
N LEU A 50 -3.29 3.13 -0.47
CA LEU A 50 -2.09 3.94 -0.68
C LEU A 50 -0.93 2.99 -0.96
N VAL A 51 -0.56 2.83 -2.23
CA VAL A 51 0.68 2.13 -2.60
C VAL A 51 1.81 3.13 -2.45
N LEU A 52 2.53 3.05 -1.33
CA LEU A 52 3.75 3.84 -1.13
C LEU A 52 4.88 3.18 -1.93
N ALA A 53 5.48 3.94 -2.84
CA ALA A 53 6.72 3.53 -3.49
C ALA A 53 7.91 3.86 -2.59
N ASP A 54 8.78 2.89 -2.39
CA ASP A 54 10.04 3.09 -1.71
C ASP A 54 11.10 3.61 -2.69
N ILE A 55 12.07 4.35 -2.17
CA ILE A 55 13.21 4.86 -2.94
C ILE A 55 14.47 4.16 -2.47
N GLY A 56 15.31 3.78 -3.42
CA GLY A 56 16.59 3.14 -3.14
C GLY A 56 17.60 3.38 -4.24
N THR A 57 18.69 2.63 -4.17
CA THR A 57 19.69 2.58 -5.24
C THR A 57 19.72 1.20 -5.87
N ALA A 58 20.14 1.15 -7.14
CA ALA A 58 20.46 -0.10 -7.82
C ALA A 58 21.80 -0.06 -8.55
N THR A 59 22.42 -1.23 -8.63
CA THR A 59 23.63 -1.56 -9.40
C THR A 59 23.44 -2.94 -10.05
N SER A 60 24.29 -3.31 -10.99
CA SER A 60 24.34 -4.65 -11.58
C SER A 60 25.36 -5.55 -10.87
N TYR A 61 25.30 -6.86 -11.13
CA TYR A 61 26.37 -7.79 -10.80
C TYR A 61 26.52 -8.91 -11.83
N ASP A 62 27.75 -9.36 -12.00
CA ASP A 62 28.13 -10.40 -12.93
C ASP A 62 27.94 -11.82 -12.35
N PRO A 63 27.72 -12.84 -13.20
CA PRO A 63 27.73 -14.23 -12.78
C PRO A 63 29.09 -14.65 -12.19
N PRO A 64 29.14 -15.73 -11.39
CA PRO A 64 28.08 -16.72 -11.18
C PRO A 64 26.94 -16.24 -10.27
N TYR A 65 25.69 -16.52 -10.67
CA TYR A 65 24.48 -16.13 -9.94
C TYR A 65 24.05 -17.10 -8.84
N ALA A 66 24.71 -18.26 -8.76
CA ALA A 66 24.48 -19.30 -7.75
C ALA A 66 25.82 -19.67 -7.09
N PRO A 67 25.83 -20.16 -5.83
CA PRO A 67 24.67 -20.38 -4.97
C PRO A 67 24.09 -19.10 -4.38
N THR A 68 22.77 -19.08 -4.17
CA THR A 68 22.08 -18.00 -3.46
C THR A 68 21.77 -18.36 -2.00
N LYS A 69 21.48 -17.36 -1.17
CA LYS A 69 20.96 -17.54 0.19
C LYS A 69 19.52 -18.03 0.24
N CYS A 70 18.71 -17.83 -0.81
CA CYS A 70 17.34 -18.32 -0.83
C CYS A 70 17.30 -19.83 -1.09
N ASN A 71 17.81 -20.26 -2.25
CA ASN A 71 17.60 -21.62 -2.75
C ASN A 71 18.91 -22.31 -3.19
N GLY A 72 20.08 -21.78 -2.81
CA GLY A 72 21.38 -22.40 -3.11
C GLY A 72 21.62 -22.50 -4.62
N ASN A 73 21.94 -23.71 -5.09
CA ASN A 73 22.26 -24.00 -6.49
C ASN A 73 21.05 -24.33 -7.37
N ARG A 74 19.82 -24.22 -6.86
CA ARG A 74 18.64 -24.66 -7.62
C ARG A 74 18.38 -23.70 -8.78
N ALA A 75 18.37 -24.21 -10.01
CA ALA A 75 18.16 -23.38 -11.20
C ALA A 75 16.72 -22.86 -11.36
N ASP A 76 15.74 -23.55 -10.76
CA ASP A 76 14.32 -23.20 -10.78
C ASP A 76 13.98 -21.88 -10.05
N GLN A 77 14.92 -21.33 -9.28
CA GLN A 77 14.75 -20.05 -8.60
C GLN A 77 14.83 -18.83 -9.53
N PHE A 78 15.52 -18.97 -10.66
CA PHE A 78 15.77 -17.86 -11.58
C PHE A 78 14.57 -17.70 -12.54
N PRO A 79 13.91 -16.52 -12.55
CA PRO A 79 12.80 -16.27 -13.47
C PRO A 79 13.28 -16.14 -14.93
N PRO A 80 12.37 -16.30 -15.92
CA PRO A 80 12.68 -16.08 -17.33
C PRO A 80 13.31 -14.71 -17.59
N GLY A 81 14.24 -14.67 -18.55
CA GLY A 81 14.99 -13.45 -18.90
C GLY A 81 15.93 -12.96 -17.79
N ASN A 82 16.26 -13.83 -16.82
CA ASN A 82 17.10 -13.51 -15.67
C ASN A 82 16.63 -12.26 -14.91
N LEU A 83 15.33 -12.00 -14.83
CA LEU A 83 14.78 -10.82 -14.17
C LEU A 83 14.75 -10.98 -12.64
N PHE A 84 15.93 -11.01 -12.03
CA PHE A 84 16.11 -11.22 -10.60
C PHE A 84 17.12 -10.27 -9.97
N VAL A 85 17.09 -10.23 -8.64
CA VAL A 85 17.92 -9.37 -7.83
C VAL A 85 18.40 -10.09 -6.56
N GLN A 86 19.53 -9.63 -6.04
CA GLN A 86 19.86 -9.77 -4.64
C GLN A 86 19.55 -8.47 -3.90
N VAL A 87 19.22 -8.55 -2.61
CA VAL A 87 18.84 -7.36 -1.82
C VAL A 87 19.78 -7.09 -0.66
N SER A 88 19.88 -5.84 -0.26
CA SER A 88 20.65 -5.43 0.92
C SER A 88 19.98 -5.85 2.22
N GLU A 89 20.68 -5.69 3.34
CA GLU A 89 20.16 -5.95 4.70
C GLU A 89 18.83 -5.24 4.99
N VAL A 90 18.63 -4.05 4.44
CA VAL A 90 17.42 -3.24 4.65
C VAL A 90 16.16 -3.95 4.13
N LEU A 91 16.30 -4.76 3.08
CA LEU A 91 15.18 -5.48 2.47
C LEU A 91 15.22 -6.99 2.75
N TRP A 92 16.36 -7.54 3.18
CA TRP A 92 16.57 -8.98 3.31
C TRP A 92 15.61 -9.68 4.27
N ASP A 93 15.21 -8.99 5.34
CA ASP A 93 14.21 -9.44 6.31
C ASP A 93 14.46 -10.89 6.81
N ASN A 94 15.71 -11.16 7.18
CA ASN A 94 16.18 -12.47 7.62
C ASN A 94 15.77 -13.65 6.69
N GLY A 95 15.74 -13.41 5.37
CA GLY A 95 15.36 -14.40 4.36
C GLY A 95 13.88 -14.42 3.99
N ALA A 96 13.02 -13.70 4.70
CA ALA A 96 11.61 -13.54 4.32
C ALA A 96 11.43 -12.76 3.00
N ALA A 97 12.50 -12.11 2.51
CA ALA A 97 12.55 -11.50 1.19
C ALA A 97 12.56 -12.49 0.02
N CYS A 98 12.95 -13.75 0.26
CA CYS A 98 13.09 -14.74 -0.81
C CYS A 98 11.79 -14.91 -1.60
N GLY A 99 11.89 -14.76 -2.92
CA GLY A 99 10.74 -14.87 -3.82
C GLY A 99 9.83 -13.64 -3.89
N ARG A 100 10.02 -12.61 -3.05
CA ARG A 100 9.30 -11.33 -3.19
C ARG A 100 9.54 -10.74 -4.57
N ARG A 101 8.51 -10.07 -5.10
CA ARG A 101 8.58 -9.41 -6.41
C ARG A 101 8.49 -7.91 -6.24
N TYR A 102 9.29 -7.20 -7.02
CA TYR A 102 9.28 -5.74 -7.06
C TYR A 102 9.08 -5.27 -8.49
N ARG A 103 8.29 -4.21 -8.66
CA ARG A 103 8.29 -3.38 -9.87
C ARG A 103 9.18 -2.18 -9.63
N LEU A 104 10.20 -2.00 -10.47
CA LEU A 104 11.21 -0.95 -10.36
C LEU A 104 11.12 0.04 -11.50
N ARG A 105 11.44 1.30 -11.22
CA ARG A 105 11.69 2.35 -12.23
C ARG A 105 12.98 3.10 -11.91
N CYS A 106 13.81 3.33 -12.93
CA CYS A 106 14.97 4.22 -12.82
C CYS A 106 14.51 5.69 -12.74
N LEU A 107 14.94 6.39 -11.70
CA LEU A 107 14.65 7.82 -11.50
C LEU A 107 15.78 8.70 -12.01
N SER A 108 17.03 8.36 -11.67
CA SER A 108 18.21 9.16 -12.03
C SER A 108 19.50 8.37 -11.86
N GLY A 109 20.62 8.98 -12.25
CA GLY A 109 21.98 8.47 -12.04
C GLY A 109 22.99 9.32 -12.81
N GLY A 110 24.28 9.04 -12.63
CA GLY A 110 25.36 9.71 -13.37
C GLY A 110 25.23 9.49 -14.88
N ASN A 111 25.47 10.54 -15.68
CA ASN A 111 25.38 10.49 -17.15
C ASN A 111 24.00 10.13 -17.72
N LYS A 112 22.91 10.35 -16.95
CA LYS A 112 21.51 10.10 -17.36
C LYS A 112 21.30 8.66 -17.87
N PRO A 113 21.48 7.65 -17.00
CA PRO A 113 21.54 6.25 -17.40
C PRO A 113 20.15 5.67 -17.70
N CYS A 114 19.05 6.26 -17.23
CA CYS A 114 17.74 5.66 -17.33
C CYS A 114 17.25 5.49 -18.79
N LYS A 115 16.74 4.30 -19.12
CA LYS A 115 16.07 4.00 -20.41
C LYS A 115 14.59 4.44 -20.42
N GLY A 116 13.97 4.60 -19.25
CA GLY A 116 12.52 4.78 -19.09
C GLY A 116 11.80 3.44 -18.90
N GLY A 117 10.52 3.48 -18.54
CA GLY A 117 9.72 2.27 -18.28
C GLY A 117 9.96 1.64 -16.91
N THR A 118 9.45 0.42 -16.72
CA THR A 118 9.55 -0.34 -15.46
C THR A 118 9.99 -1.77 -15.72
N VAL A 119 10.62 -2.41 -14.72
CA VAL A 119 10.97 -3.84 -14.75
C VAL A 119 10.44 -4.55 -13.52
N ASP A 120 9.86 -5.73 -13.71
CA ASP A 120 9.40 -6.59 -12.62
C ASP A 120 10.48 -7.64 -12.35
N VAL A 121 10.97 -7.70 -11.11
CA VAL A 121 12.06 -8.60 -10.70
C VAL A 121 11.69 -9.46 -9.52
N ARG A 122 12.39 -10.58 -9.35
CA ARG A 122 12.26 -11.48 -8.19
C ARG A 122 13.51 -11.41 -7.31
N VAL A 123 13.33 -11.35 -6.00
CA VAL A 123 14.43 -11.53 -5.04
C VAL A 123 14.84 -12.99 -4.99
N VAL A 124 16.10 -13.28 -5.32
CA VAL A 124 16.66 -14.64 -5.29
C VAL A 124 17.85 -14.78 -4.33
N ASP A 125 18.43 -13.68 -3.85
CA ASP A 125 19.63 -13.75 -3.02
C ASP A 125 19.78 -12.57 -2.03
N PHE A 126 20.69 -12.72 -1.08
CA PHE A 126 21.16 -11.71 -0.15
C PHE A 126 22.52 -11.17 -0.58
N CYS A 127 22.62 -9.85 -0.66
CA CYS A 127 23.87 -9.16 -0.93
C CYS A 127 24.87 -9.33 0.23
N SER A 128 25.75 -10.32 0.10
CA SER A 128 26.73 -10.66 1.14
C SER A 128 27.94 -9.72 1.19
N ARG A 129 28.15 -8.90 0.15
CA ARG A 129 29.21 -7.88 0.11
C ARG A 129 28.96 -6.81 1.17
N ARG A 130 30.01 -6.41 1.89
CA ARG A 130 29.95 -5.37 2.94
C ARG A 130 30.87 -4.19 2.60
N PRO A 131 30.35 -2.95 2.50
CA PRO A 131 28.92 -2.63 2.40
C PRO A 131 28.32 -3.17 1.09
N CYS A 132 27.02 -3.46 1.11
CA CYS A 132 26.31 -3.78 -0.12
C CYS A 132 26.32 -2.54 -1.04
N PRO A 133 26.62 -2.66 -2.35
CA PRO A 133 26.82 -1.49 -3.22
C PRO A 133 25.55 -0.64 -3.41
N SER A 134 24.36 -1.26 -3.26
CA SER A 134 23.07 -0.61 -3.41
C SER A 134 21.96 -1.34 -2.64
N THR A 135 20.77 -0.74 -2.56
CA THR A 135 19.60 -1.33 -1.90
C THR A 135 19.16 -2.63 -2.59
N ILE A 136 19.17 -2.60 -3.92
CA ILE A 136 18.85 -3.73 -4.80
C ILE A 136 20.04 -3.90 -5.75
N VAL A 137 20.57 -5.11 -5.91
CA VAL A 137 21.65 -5.40 -6.86
C VAL A 137 21.10 -6.39 -7.88
N MET A 138 21.05 -5.99 -9.14
CA MET A 138 20.26 -6.62 -10.20
C MET A 138 21.15 -7.50 -11.07
N SER A 139 20.60 -8.60 -11.59
CA SER A 139 21.27 -9.29 -12.70
C SER A 139 21.53 -8.31 -13.85
N ASN A 140 22.48 -8.63 -14.72
CA ASN A 140 22.79 -7.78 -15.87
C ASN A 140 21.56 -7.57 -16.76
N ASP A 141 20.78 -8.63 -17.04
CA ASP A 141 19.56 -8.54 -17.86
C ASP A 141 18.48 -7.66 -17.22
N ALA A 142 18.29 -7.76 -15.90
CA ALA A 142 17.33 -6.93 -15.17
C ALA A 142 17.77 -5.45 -15.11
N PHE A 143 19.07 -5.21 -14.97
CA PHE A 143 19.63 -3.87 -14.94
C PHE A 143 19.57 -3.19 -16.32
N ASP A 144 19.87 -3.94 -17.37
CA ASP A 144 19.80 -3.49 -18.75
C ASP A 144 18.38 -3.12 -19.17
N ALA A 145 17.34 -3.66 -18.53
CA ALA A 145 15.97 -3.24 -18.77
C ALA A 145 15.71 -1.77 -18.36
N VAL A 146 16.47 -1.22 -17.41
CA VAL A 146 16.25 0.12 -16.84
C VAL A 146 17.40 1.11 -17.06
N SER A 147 18.61 0.63 -17.34
CA SER A 147 19.84 1.43 -17.52
C SER A 147 20.47 1.26 -18.90
N ARG A 148 21.06 2.34 -19.43
CA ARG A 148 21.87 2.40 -20.66
C ARG A 148 23.32 1.97 -20.45
N TYR A 149 23.82 2.08 -19.22
CA TYR A 149 25.18 1.71 -18.86
C TYR A 149 25.10 0.62 -17.80
N SER A 150 25.79 -0.49 -18.02
CA SER A 150 25.73 -1.66 -17.15
C SER A 150 26.45 -1.41 -15.81
N ASP A 151 27.40 -0.48 -15.75
CA ASP A 151 28.22 -0.15 -14.58
C ASP A 151 27.69 1.05 -13.76
N ALA A 152 26.56 1.63 -14.18
CA ALA A 152 25.99 2.78 -13.48
C ALA A 152 25.48 2.42 -12.09
N LYS A 153 25.56 3.39 -11.16
CA LYS A 153 24.73 3.41 -9.96
C LYS A 153 23.53 4.32 -10.20
N ILE A 154 22.34 3.77 -10.06
CA ILE A 154 21.07 4.47 -10.33
C ILE A 154 20.24 4.63 -9.06
N ASN A 155 19.48 5.71 -9.00
CA ASN A 155 18.40 5.88 -8.03
C ASN A 155 17.13 5.28 -8.62
N ILE A 156 16.41 4.52 -7.83
CA ILE A 156 15.20 3.79 -8.25
C ILE A 156 14.04 4.11 -7.31
N GLU A 157 12.83 4.07 -7.84
CA GLU A 157 11.64 3.78 -7.06
C GLU A 157 11.24 2.32 -7.26
N PHE A 158 10.66 1.71 -6.24
CA PHE A 158 10.15 0.35 -6.33
C PHE A 158 8.94 0.13 -5.44
N ILE A 159 8.05 -0.76 -5.88
CA ILE A 159 6.89 -1.24 -5.13
C ILE A 159 6.88 -2.76 -5.11
N GLN A 160 6.45 -3.34 -4.00
CA GLN A 160 6.19 -4.79 -3.95
C GLN A 160 4.91 -5.10 -4.73
N ILE A 161 4.92 -6.17 -5.54
CA ILE A 161 3.79 -6.61 -6.38
C ILE A 161 3.40 -8.07 -6.14
#